data_AF-A0A6L6QPZ5-F1
#
_entry.id   AF-A0A6L6QPZ5-F1
#
_cell.length_a   1.000
_cell.length_b   1.000
_cell.length_c   1.000
_cell.angle_alpha   90.00
_cell.angle_beta   90.00
_cell.angle_gamma   90.00
#
_symmetry.space_group_name_H-M   'P 1'
#
loop_
_entity.id
_entity.type
_entity.pdbx_description
1 polymer ?
#
loop_
_entity_poly.entity_id
_entity_poly.type
_entity_poly.pdbx_seq_one_letter_code
_entity_poly.pdbx_strand_id
1 'polypeptide(L)'
;MTYTLHVIAREVPANDADVFTFLEQVAGHTVSMAPSQQLKNFRDAALKLFPCLSSYAATDAAIDDCPWADGPLGENFKGGYGTIGIARRHGEVIPHLIRIASDLGVTVADEQSGAVHRPLTYQVVLERAVPGVEMEVAAAQLAELMNQPLDQMVTLLKSGRRTLVKRGLTRAQADIYVVALRDRASCVASIVADPRKPAPAPAPVAARTAAHKAVRKAPQAQVAQAPVPDVEQPEYAGIEADDNLFMAAEAQRMAAMTVAGSLILGVLFALRIKSPFIMPGLLAMSVLGVMAVVQFGKALESTRFRMLCFALLALLPGIGTLLLGWTYFRAAGILNNSDITSGNGLAGASVVRELGGMPEGAMLPSVKVLLALLVLAAIGGAMFAPVGH
;
A
#
# COMPACT_ATOMS: atom_id res chain seq x y z
N MET A 1 22.47 21.41 -20.60
CA MET A 1 22.04 20.00 -20.81
C MET A 1 21.27 19.58 -19.58
N THR A 2 20.15 18.89 -19.76
CA THR A 2 19.33 18.39 -18.65
C THR A 2 19.83 17.00 -18.24
N TYR A 3 19.96 16.78 -16.93
CA TYR A 3 20.24 15.48 -16.32
C TYR A 3 18.91 14.82 -15.95
N THR A 4 18.77 13.51 -16.14
CA THR A 4 17.49 12.80 -16.00
C THR A 4 17.67 11.66 -15.01
N LEU A 5 16.92 11.72 -13.91
CA LEU A 5 16.82 10.61 -12.97
C LEU A 5 15.45 9.96 -13.09
N HIS A 6 15.44 8.63 -13.15
CA HIS A 6 14.23 7.83 -13.03
C HIS A 6 14.10 7.33 -11.60
N VAL A 7 12.96 7.59 -10.97
CA VAL A 7 12.70 7.28 -9.56
C VAL A 7 11.58 6.26 -9.48
N ILE A 8 11.83 5.15 -8.79
CA ILE A 8 10.98 3.96 -8.82
C ILE A 8 10.69 3.50 -7.40
N ALA A 9 9.42 3.53 -7.03
CA ALA A 9 8.89 3.05 -5.75
C ALA A 9 8.36 1.61 -5.88
N ARG A 10 9.10 0.77 -6.61
CA ARG A 10 8.79 -0.63 -6.88
C ARG A 10 10.08 -1.44 -6.90
N GLU A 11 9.98 -2.76 -6.76
CA GLU A 11 11.12 -3.64 -6.95
C GLU A 11 11.60 -3.58 -8.40
N VAL A 12 12.92 -3.46 -8.56
CA VAL A 12 13.59 -3.43 -9.86
C VAL A 12 14.33 -4.74 -10.09
N PRO A 13 14.54 -5.16 -11.35
CA PRO A 13 15.38 -6.30 -11.67
C PRO A 13 16.73 -6.26 -10.95
N ALA A 14 17.22 -7.43 -10.51
CA ALA A 14 18.51 -7.53 -9.82
C ALA A 14 19.69 -7.17 -10.74
N ASN A 15 19.54 -7.40 -12.04
CA ASN A 15 20.52 -7.06 -13.06
C ASN A 15 20.31 -5.62 -13.55
N ASP A 16 21.33 -4.78 -13.41
CA ASP A 16 21.31 -3.36 -13.79
C ASP A 16 21.01 -3.16 -15.28
N ALA A 17 21.45 -4.10 -16.13
CA ALA A 17 21.24 -4.03 -17.58
C ALA A 17 19.75 -4.10 -17.97
N ASP A 18 18.91 -4.73 -17.16
CA ASP A 18 17.49 -4.95 -17.45
C ASP A 18 16.61 -3.81 -16.89
N VAL A 19 17.16 -2.95 -16.02
CA VAL A 19 16.41 -1.92 -15.29
C VAL A 19 15.84 -0.87 -16.24
N PHE A 20 16.60 -0.42 -17.24
CA PHE A 20 16.13 0.61 -18.17
C PHE A 20 15.01 0.11 -19.09
N THR A 21 15.09 -1.14 -19.57
CA THR A 21 13.99 -1.75 -20.34
C THR A 21 12.73 -1.93 -19.48
N PHE A 22 12.91 -2.35 -18.22
CA PHE A 22 11.83 -2.41 -17.26
C PHE A 22 11.19 -1.04 -17.00
N LEU A 23 12.00 0.02 -16.92
CA LEU A 23 11.52 1.39 -16.72
C LEU A 23 10.58 1.88 -17.83
N GLU A 24 10.92 1.60 -19.08
CA GLU A 24 10.07 1.96 -20.23
C GLU A 24 8.71 1.27 -20.15
N GLN A 25 8.68 -0.01 -19.74
CA GLN A 25 7.44 -0.75 -19.54
C GLN A 25 6.61 -0.13 -18.41
N VAL A 26 7.21 0.11 -17.24
CA VAL A 26 6.51 0.69 -16.10
C VAL A 26 5.95 2.07 -16.43
N ALA A 27 6.74 2.93 -17.08
CA ALA A 27 6.32 4.26 -17.48
C ALA A 27 5.07 4.22 -18.39
N GLY A 28 4.98 3.23 -19.30
CA GLY A 28 3.82 3.02 -20.16
C GLY A 28 2.55 2.60 -19.40
N HIS A 29 2.70 1.80 -18.34
CA HIS A 29 1.56 1.31 -17.54
C HIS A 29 1.04 2.33 -16.52
N THR A 30 1.88 3.27 -16.06
CA THR A 30 1.51 4.19 -14.97
C THR A 30 0.98 5.55 -15.43
N VAL A 31 0.90 5.83 -16.74
CA VAL A 31 0.58 7.17 -17.29
C VAL A 31 -0.71 7.81 -16.74
N SER A 32 -1.69 6.99 -16.36
CA SER A 32 -3.00 7.40 -15.84
C SER A 32 -3.19 7.15 -14.34
N MET A 33 -2.14 6.70 -13.63
CA MET A 33 -2.20 6.37 -12.21
C MET A 33 -1.75 7.54 -11.33
N ALA A 34 -2.43 7.75 -10.21
CA ALA A 34 -1.98 8.68 -9.18
C ALA A 34 -0.61 8.24 -8.61
N PRO A 35 0.28 9.18 -8.23
CA PRO A 35 1.57 8.83 -7.64
C PRO A 35 1.42 8.12 -6.30
N SER A 36 2.24 7.10 -6.09
CA SER A 36 2.34 6.37 -4.82
C SER A 36 2.76 7.27 -3.67
N GLN A 37 2.39 6.89 -2.45
CA GLN A 37 2.74 7.66 -1.25
C GLN A 37 4.26 7.80 -1.06
N GLN A 38 5.04 6.77 -1.43
CA GLN A 38 6.50 6.82 -1.36
C GLN A 38 7.08 7.89 -2.29
N LEU A 39 6.59 8.01 -3.52
CA LEU A 39 7.04 9.04 -4.46
C LEU A 39 6.59 10.44 -4.04
N LYS A 40 5.39 10.58 -3.47
CA LYS A 40 4.96 11.85 -2.87
C LYS A 40 5.90 12.27 -1.74
N ASN A 41 6.23 11.36 -0.83
CA ASN A 41 7.17 11.63 0.27
C ASN A 41 8.56 11.98 -0.26
N PHE A 42 9.03 11.28 -1.30
CA PHE A 42 10.30 11.56 -1.97
C PHE A 42 10.32 12.97 -2.55
N ARG A 43 9.29 13.33 -3.32
CA ARG A 43 9.13 14.66 -3.90
C ARG A 43 9.12 15.73 -2.82
N ASP A 44 8.33 15.56 -1.77
CA ASP A 44 8.20 16.55 -0.71
C ASP A 44 9.51 16.74 0.07
N ALA A 45 10.26 15.65 0.31
CA ALA A 45 11.59 15.71 0.91
C ALA A 45 12.62 16.40 -0.02
N ALA A 46 12.58 16.13 -1.33
CA ALA A 46 13.42 16.79 -2.32
C ALA A 46 13.13 18.29 -2.39
N LEU A 47 11.85 18.68 -2.46
CA LEU A 47 11.41 20.08 -2.50
C LEU A 47 11.73 20.87 -1.23
N LYS A 48 11.81 20.19 -0.08
CA LYS A 48 12.25 20.81 1.18
C LYS A 48 13.72 21.24 1.15
N LEU A 49 14.56 20.53 0.41
CA LEU A 49 16.00 20.84 0.28
C LEU A 49 16.29 21.72 -0.93
N PHE A 50 15.54 21.52 -2.02
CA PHE A 50 15.75 22.16 -3.30
C PHE A 50 14.42 22.73 -3.79
N PRO A 51 14.13 24.02 -3.50
CA PRO A 51 12.88 24.66 -3.89
C PRO A 51 12.61 24.52 -5.40
N CYS A 52 11.35 24.35 -5.76
CA CYS A 52 10.91 24.40 -7.15
C CYS A 52 10.16 25.70 -7.41
N LEU A 53 10.45 26.32 -8.55
CA LEU A 53 9.66 27.46 -9.01
C LEU A 53 8.25 27.00 -9.38
N SER A 54 7.26 27.80 -9.00
CA SER A 54 5.89 27.67 -9.49
C SER A 54 5.75 28.19 -10.93
N SER A 55 6.67 29.05 -11.40
CA SER A 55 6.76 29.52 -12.78
C SER A 55 8.20 29.80 -13.22
N TYR A 56 8.62 29.33 -14.40
CA TYR A 56 9.93 29.63 -15.01
C TYR A 56 9.94 30.96 -15.77
N ALA A 57 9.44 32.04 -15.17
CA ALA A 57 9.57 33.37 -15.79
C ALA A 57 11.06 33.75 -15.83
N ALA A 58 11.54 34.26 -16.97
CA ALA A 58 12.96 34.66 -17.13
C ALA A 58 13.40 35.77 -16.16
N THR A 59 12.43 36.44 -15.52
CA THR A 59 12.64 37.51 -14.52
C THR A 59 12.53 37.02 -13.08
N ASP A 60 12.36 35.71 -12.84
CA ASP A 60 12.27 35.17 -11.48
C ASP A 60 13.67 35.17 -10.83
N ALA A 61 13.83 35.94 -9.76
CA ALA A 61 15.09 36.04 -9.04
C ALA A 61 15.53 34.70 -8.42
N ALA A 62 14.60 33.77 -8.19
CA ALA A 62 14.87 32.44 -7.63
C ALA A 62 15.24 31.38 -8.71
N ILE A 63 15.37 31.78 -9.99
CA ILE A 63 15.74 30.85 -11.08
C ILE A 63 17.12 30.22 -10.91
N ASP A 64 18.04 30.90 -10.24
CA ASP A 64 19.38 30.37 -9.98
C ASP A 64 19.39 29.35 -8.82
N ASP A 65 18.40 29.43 -7.93
CA ASP A 65 18.23 28.51 -6.79
C ASP A 65 17.47 27.23 -7.14
N CYS A 66 16.70 27.24 -8.24
CA CYS A 66 15.92 26.10 -8.72
C CYS A 66 16.76 25.17 -9.61
N PRO A 67 17.07 23.94 -9.15
CA PRO A 67 17.90 23.03 -9.94
C PRO A 67 17.13 22.27 -11.03
N TRP A 68 15.79 22.28 -10.97
CA TRP A 68 14.92 21.45 -11.81
C TRP A 68 14.89 21.96 -13.26
N ALA A 69 14.60 21.05 -14.20
CA ALA A 69 14.43 21.37 -15.62
C ALA A 69 12.96 21.45 -16.04
N ASP A 70 12.11 20.68 -15.38
CA ASP A 70 10.66 20.69 -15.62
C ASP A 70 9.96 21.58 -14.60
N GLY A 71 8.71 21.96 -14.90
CA GLY A 71 7.76 22.68 -14.05
C GLY A 71 7.61 22.10 -12.62
N PRO A 72 6.62 22.53 -11.83
CA PRO A 72 6.41 21.95 -10.50
C PRO A 72 6.46 20.43 -10.58
N LEU A 73 7.36 19.80 -9.81
CA LEU A 73 7.63 18.35 -9.84
C LEU A 73 6.39 17.47 -9.58
N GLY A 74 5.20 18.04 -9.38
CA GLY A 74 3.95 17.34 -9.10
C GLY A 74 3.50 16.39 -10.21
N GLU A 75 3.61 16.80 -11.48
CA GLU A 75 3.12 16.00 -12.63
C GLU A 75 4.11 14.95 -13.12
N ASN A 76 5.33 14.99 -12.58
CA ASN A 76 6.44 14.12 -12.99
C ASN A 76 6.39 12.72 -12.36
N PHE A 77 5.50 12.48 -11.40
CA PHE A 77 5.34 11.21 -10.70
C PHE A 77 3.96 10.62 -10.97
N LYS A 78 3.91 9.34 -11.36
CA LYS A 78 2.69 8.62 -11.67
C LYS A 78 2.81 7.15 -11.28
N GLY A 79 1.80 6.62 -10.59
CA GLY A 79 1.86 5.27 -10.02
C GLY A 79 3.13 5.07 -9.18
N GLY A 80 3.90 4.02 -9.48
CA GLY A 80 5.17 3.71 -8.82
C GLY A 80 6.42 4.27 -9.51
N TYR A 81 6.28 5.19 -10.48
CA TYR A 81 7.38 5.72 -11.28
C TYR A 81 7.37 7.26 -11.35
N GLY A 82 8.55 7.89 -11.50
CA GLY A 82 8.64 9.29 -11.86
C GLY A 82 9.97 9.65 -12.53
N THR A 83 9.96 10.75 -13.28
CA THR A 83 11.14 11.27 -13.98
C THR A 83 11.48 12.66 -13.47
N ILE A 84 12.76 12.91 -13.17
CA ILE A 84 13.23 14.21 -12.68
C ILE A 84 14.29 14.74 -13.62
N GLY A 85 13.95 15.82 -14.31
CA GLY A 85 14.91 16.65 -15.03
C GLY A 85 15.61 17.62 -14.08
N ILE A 86 16.94 17.65 -14.12
CA ILE A 86 17.81 18.57 -13.38
C ILE A 86 18.59 19.41 -14.40
N ALA A 87 18.31 20.72 -14.45
CA ALA A 87 18.97 21.64 -15.37
C ALA A 87 20.30 22.18 -14.81
N ARG A 88 20.41 22.31 -13.48
CA ARG A 88 21.53 22.99 -12.80
C ARG A 88 21.93 22.27 -11.52
N ARG A 89 23.16 22.52 -11.04
CA ARG A 89 23.68 22.00 -9.76
C ARG A 89 23.58 20.46 -9.61
N HIS A 90 23.62 19.71 -10.72
CA HIS A 90 23.48 18.26 -10.71
C HIS A 90 24.49 17.55 -9.79
N GLY A 91 25.74 18.03 -9.72
CA GLY A 91 26.76 17.48 -8.82
C GLY A 91 26.46 17.62 -7.32
N GLU A 92 25.63 18.60 -6.95
CA GLU A 92 25.15 18.77 -5.57
C GLU A 92 23.83 18.02 -5.35
N VAL A 93 22.88 18.16 -6.26
CA VAL A 93 21.51 17.68 -6.10
C VAL A 93 21.42 16.15 -6.15
N ILE A 94 22.12 15.51 -7.09
CA ILE A 94 22.01 14.05 -7.31
C ILE A 94 22.38 13.23 -6.06
N PRO A 95 23.52 13.47 -5.38
CA PRO A 95 23.86 12.75 -4.14
C PRO A 95 22.80 12.87 -3.05
N HIS A 96 22.18 14.05 -2.91
CA HIS A 96 21.12 14.27 -1.94
C HIS A 96 19.84 13.51 -2.31
N LEU A 97 19.46 13.50 -3.59
CA LEU A 97 18.31 12.73 -4.07
C LEU A 97 18.50 11.22 -3.87
N ILE A 98 19.68 10.68 -4.19
CA ILE A 98 20.00 9.27 -3.98
C ILE A 98 19.90 8.91 -2.49
N ARG A 99 20.36 9.80 -1.59
CA ARG A 99 20.23 9.58 -0.14
C ARG A 99 18.77 9.56 0.31
N ILE A 100 17.97 10.53 -0.12
CA ILE A 100 16.53 10.59 0.20
C ILE A 100 15.83 9.33 -0.31
N ALA A 101 16.12 8.92 -1.54
CA ALA A 101 15.55 7.71 -2.13
C ALA A 101 15.93 6.47 -1.30
N SER A 102 17.19 6.33 -0.93
CA SER A 102 17.65 5.21 -0.08
C SER A 102 16.96 5.19 1.28
N ASP A 103 16.76 6.35 1.92
CA ASP A 103 16.09 6.43 3.22
C ASP A 103 14.59 6.07 3.11
N LEU A 104 13.97 6.36 1.97
CA LEU A 104 12.56 6.07 1.67
C LEU A 104 12.31 4.69 1.03
N GLY A 105 13.36 3.92 0.73
CA GLY A 105 13.22 2.61 0.08
C GLY A 105 12.92 2.69 -1.41
N VAL A 106 13.31 3.77 -2.08
CA VAL A 106 13.05 4.05 -3.49
C VAL A 106 14.33 3.84 -4.31
N THR A 107 14.22 3.28 -5.51
CA THR A 107 15.35 3.11 -6.43
C THR A 107 15.50 4.32 -7.33
N VAL A 108 16.73 4.76 -7.58
CA VAL A 108 17.05 5.81 -8.55
C VAL A 108 17.91 5.22 -9.66
N ALA A 109 17.43 5.24 -10.90
CA ALA A 109 18.22 4.93 -12.07
C ALA A 109 18.69 6.22 -12.74
N ASP A 110 19.99 6.35 -12.88
CA ASP A 110 20.65 7.49 -13.50
C ASP A 110 20.88 7.20 -14.98
N GLU A 111 20.13 7.88 -15.83
CA GLU A 111 20.16 7.65 -17.28
C GLU A 111 21.49 8.08 -17.91
N GLN A 112 22.11 9.15 -17.41
CA GLN A 112 23.35 9.68 -17.96
C GLN A 112 24.56 8.85 -17.57
N SER A 113 24.63 8.35 -16.32
CA SER A 113 25.74 7.50 -15.88
C SER A 113 25.50 6.01 -16.15
N GLY A 114 24.25 5.60 -16.38
CA GLY A 114 23.84 4.20 -16.49
C GLY A 114 23.82 3.47 -15.14
N ALA A 115 24.00 4.17 -14.02
CA ALA A 115 24.05 3.58 -12.70
C ALA A 115 22.65 3.36 -12.11
N VAL A 116 22.47 2.26 -11.37
CA VAL A 116 21.22 1.97 -10.64
C VAL A 116 21.46 1.98 -9.14
N HIS A 117 20.98 3.03 -8.49
CA HIS A 117 21.06 3.24 -7.04
C HIS A 117 19.86 2.61 -6.34
N ARG A 118 20.01 1.37 -5.90
CA ARG A 118 19.00 0.68 -5.08
C ARG A 118 19.07 1.10 -3.61
N PRO A 119 17.95 1.12 -2.89
CA PRO A 119 17.93 1.47 -1.47
C PRO A 119 18.74 0.47 -0.65
N LEU A 120 19.42 0.96 0.38
CA LEU A 120 20.04 0.12 1.38
C LEU A 120 18.96 -0.53 2.24
N THR A 121 19.04 -1.85 2.39
CA THR A 121 18.24 -2.58 3.37
C THR A 121 19.01 -2.69 4.68
N TYR A 122 18.26 -2.69 5.77
CA TYR A 122 18.80 -2.76 7.12
C TYR A 122 18.22 -3.95 7.86
N GLN A 123 19.00 -4.44 8.80
CA GLN A 123 18.59 -5.44 9.76
C GLN A 123 18.63 -4.86 11.17
N VAL A 124 17.62 -5.21 11.96
CA VAL A 124 17.55 -4.84 13.38
C VAL A 124 18.06 -6.02 14.19
N VAL A 125 19.13 -5.76 14.94
CA VAL A 125 19.82 -6.77 15.74
C VAL A 125 19.64 -6.42 17.21
N LEU A 126 18.98 -7.31 17.94
CA LEU A 126 18.84 -7.23 19.39
C LEU A 126 20.18 -7.54 20.05
N GLU A 127 20.67 -6.66 20.90
CA GLU A 127 21.96 -6.81 21.57
C GLU A 127 21.80 -7.34 23.00
N ARG A 128 21.00 -6.65 23.82
CA ARG A 128 20.84 -6.95 25.26
C ARG A 128 19.65 -6.21 25.87
N ALA A 129 19.30 -6.54 27.11
CA ALA A 129 18.39 -5.73 27.91
C ALA A 129 19.01 -4.36 28.29
N VAL A 130 18.16 -3.35 28.50
CA VAL A 130 18.57 -2.02 28.97
C VAL A 130 19.19 -2.13 30.37
N PRO A 131 20.33 -1.46 30.64
CA PRO A 131 20.98 -1.52 31.94
C PRO A 131 20.05 -1.02 33.05
N GLY A 132 19.95 -1.80 34.13
CA GLY A 132 19.10 -1.50 35.28
C GLY A 132 17.70 -2.15 35.25
N VAL A 133 17.32 -2.79 34.15
CA VAL A 133 16.07 -3.57 34.07
C VAL A 133 16.35 -5.04 34.36
N GLU A 134 15.53 -5.66 35.20
CA GLU A 134 15.63 -7.09 35.47
C GLU A 134 15.39 -7.89 34.19
N MET A 135 16.25 -8.87 33.93
CA MET A 135 16.25 -9.63 32.67
C MET A 135 14.95 -10.38 32.43
N GLU A 136 14.29 -10.86 33.48
CA GLU A 136 13.01 -11.58 33.39
C GLU A 136 11.87 -10.64 32.97
N VAL A 137 11.87 -9.39 33.45
CA VAL A 137 10.91 -8.36 33.07
C VAL A 137 11.09 -7.98 31.60
N ALA A 138 12.33 -7.73 31.17
CA ALA A 138 12.63 -7.45 29.77
C ALA A 138 12.26 -8.63 28.85
N ALA A 139 12.52 -9.87 29.29
CA ALA A 139 12.16 -11.07 28.54
C ALA A 139 10.64 -11.23 28.40
N ALA A 140 9.86 -10.94 29.45
CA ALA A 140 8.40 -10.99 29.41
C ALA A 140 7.81 -9.96 28.46
N GLN A 141 8.30 -8.72 28.52
CA GLN A 141 7.87 -7.67 27.60
C GLN A 141 8.26 -7.96 26.14
N LEU A 142 9.46 -8.53 25.93
CA LEU A 142 9.91 -8.95 24.61
C LEU A 142 9.08 -10.12 24.07
N ALA A 143 8.73 -11.08 24.92
CA ALA A 143 7.88 -12.23 24.59
C ALA A 143 6.49 -11.79 24.14
N GLU A 144 5.90 -10.81 24.84
CA GLU A 144 4.63 -10.20 24.46
C GLU A 144 4.75 -9.46 23.12
N LEU A 145 5.79 -8.62 22.95
CA LEU A 145 5.98 -7.83 21.74
C LEU A 145 6.22 -8.69 20.49
N MET A 146 6.97 -9.79 20.64
CA MET A 146 7.32 -10.69 19.53
C MET A 146 6.34 -11.86 19.37
N ASN A 147 5.38 -12.01 20.28
CA ASN A 147 4.49 -13.16 20.38
C ASN A 147 5.25 -14.50 20.37
N GLN A 148 6.24 -14.61 21.26
CA GLN A 148 7.12 -15.79 21.41
C GLN A 148 7.08 -16.30 22.85
N PRO A 149 7.37 -17.59 23.11
CA PRO A 149 7.39 -18.13 24.47
C PRO A 149 8.47 -17.48 25.34
N LEU A 150 8.12 -17.24 26.62
CA LEU A 150 8.98 -16.55 27.59
C LEU A 150 10.35 -17.22 27.75
N ASP A 151 10.39 -18.55 27.86
CA ASP A 151 11.63 -19.31 28.07
C ASP A 151 12.65 -19.09 26.95
N GLN A 152 12.15 -18.94 25.72
CA GLN A 152 12.98 -18.66 24.55
C GLN A 152 13.58 -17.25 24.63
N MET A 153 12.81 -16.25 25.07
CA MET A 153 13.28 -14.88 25.19
C MET A 153 14.26 -14.70 26.35
N VAL A 154 14.03 -15.38 27.48
CA VAL A 154 14.99 -15.45 28.59
C VAL A 154 16.31 -16.06 28.12
N THR A 155 16.25 -17.16 27.37
CA THR A 155 17.45 -17.83 26.84
C THR A 155 18.20 -16.92 25.84
N LEU A 156 17.46 -16.23 24.97
CA LEU A 156 18.01 -15.30 24.00
C LEU A 156 18.77 -14.16 24.71
N LEU A 157 18.14 -13.49 25.68
CA LEU A 157 18.75 -12.39 26.42
C LEU A 157 19.91 -12.85 27.31
N LYS A 158 19.82 -14.03 27.95
CA LYS A 158 20.91 -14.62 28.75
C LYS A 158 22.14 -14.96 27.91
N SER A 159 21.94 -15.36 26.64
CA SER A 159 23.05 -15.73 25.76
C SER A 159 24.00 -14.57 25.46
N GLY A 160 23.53 -13.32 25.59
CA GLY A 160 24.27 -12.11 25.20
C GLY A 160 24.63 -12.07 23.71
N ARG A 161 24.05 -12.96 22.90
CA ARG A 161 24.32 -13.03 21.46
C ARG A 161 23.45 -12.02 20.74
N ARG A 162 24.09 -11.29 19.83
CA ARG A 162 23.43 -10.46 18.84
C ARG A 162 22.45 -11.31 18.03
N THR A 163 21.16 -11.04 18.19
CA THR A 163 20.11 -11.83 17.55
C THR A 163 19.36 -11.00 16.53
N LEU A 164 19.23 -11.53 15.31
CA LEU A 164 18.49 -10.88 14.24
C LEU A 164 17.00 -10.88 14.58
N VAL A 165 16.40 -9.70 14.69
CA VAL A 165 14.95 -9.53 14.91
C VAL A 165 14.22 -9.49 13.57
N LYS A 166 14.69 -8.65 12.65
CA LYS A 166 14.08 -8.45 11.34
C LYS A 166 15.12 -7.99 10.32
N ARG A 167 14.96 -8.41 9.06
CA ARG A 167 15.82 -8.05 7.91
C ARG A 167 15.00 -7.37 6.82
N GLY A 168 15.68 -6.75 5.86
CA GLY A 168 15.03 -6.15 4.67
C GLY A 168 14.26 -4.87 4.97
N LEU A 169 14.59 -4.17 6.05
CA LEU A 169 13.88 -2.95 6.45
C LEU A 169 14.47 -1.71 5.77
N THR A 170 13.64 -0.71 5.51
CA THR A 170 14.17 0.64 5.25
C THR A 170 14.76 1.22 6.53
N ARG A 171 15.59 2.26 6.42
CA ARG A 171 16.19 2.90 7.60
C ARG A 171 15.12 3.41 8.57
N ALA A 172 14.12 4.11 8.06
CA ALA A 172 13.02 4.65 8.87
C ALA A 172 12.22 3.54 9.57
N GLN A 173 11.98 2.41 8.89
CA GLN A 173 11.34 1.26 9.51
C GLN A 173 12.22 0.65 10.61
N ALA A 174 13.51 0.47 10.35
CA ALA A 174 14.46 -0.06 11.33
C ALA A 174 14.53 0.84 12.58
N ASP A 175 14.51 2.16 12.43
CA ASP A 175 14.43 3.12 13.55
C ASP A 175 13.16 2.91 14.39
N ILE A 176 12.00 2.72 13.76
CA ILE A 176 10.73 2.43 14.46
C ILE A 176 10.86 1.13 15.29
N TYR A 177 11.45 0.08 14.72
CA TYR A 177 11.67 -1.18 15.44
C TYR A 177 12.61 -1.01 16.63
N VAL A 178 13.70 -0.26 16.47
CA VAL A 178 14.65 0.00 17.58
C VAL A 178 13.98 0.78 18.70
N VAL A 179 13.19 1.80 18.38
CA VAL A 179 12.42 2.57 19.37
C VAL A 179 11.39 1.69 20.06
N ALA A 180 10.65 0.86 19.32
CA ALA A 180 9.67 -0.05 19.90
C ALA A 180 10.30 -1.09 20.84
N LEU A 181 11.45 -1.67 20.46
CA LEU A 181 12.19 -2.61 21.31
C LEU A 181 12.72 -1.94 22.58
N ARG A 182 13.16 -0.69 22.48
CA ARG A 182 13.61 0.10 23.63
C ARG A 182 12.47 0.42 24.58
N ASP A 183 11.39 0.99 24.05
CA ASP A 183 10.33 1.58 24.86
C ASP A 183 9.35 0.54 25.40
N ARG A 184 9.07 -0.51 24.63
CA ARG A 184 8.08 -1.53 25.00
C ARG A 184 8.69 -2.79 25.61
N ALA A 185 9.90 -3.17 25.17
CA ALA A 185 10.56 -4.40 25.60
C ALA A 185 11.79 -4.16 26.49
N SER A 186 12.10 -2.90 26.83
CA SER A 186 13.27 -2.53 27.63
C SER A 186 14.57 -3.15 27.09
N CYS A 187 14.71 -3.19 25.76
CA CYS A 187 15.80 -3.86 25.06
C CYS A 187 16.61 -2.88 24.19
N VAL A 188 17.94 -3.06 24.17
CA VAL A 188 18.86 -2.34 23.31
C VAL A 188 19.00 -3.10 21.99
N ALA A 189 18.65 -2.43 20.90
CA ALA A 189 18.82 -2.94 19.55
C ALA A 189 19.68 -1.99 18.72
N SER A 190 20.38 -2.53 17.73
CA SER A 190 21.20 -1.78 16.78
C SER A 190 20.72 -2.02 15.35
N ILE A 191 20.92 -1.01 14.50
CA ILE A 191 20.64 -1.09 13.07
C ILE A 191 21.96 -1.42 12.38
N VAL A 192 21.98 -2.52 11.63
CA VAL A 192 23.13 -2.93 10.84
C VAL A 192 22.70 -2.92 9.38
N ALA A 193 23.52 -2.35 8.49
CA ALA A 193 23.27 -2.45 7.05
C ALA A 193 23.30 -3.93 6.64
N ASP A 194 22.28 -4.38 5.92
CA ASP A 194 22.23 -5.75 5.41
C ASP A 194 23.38 -5.89 4.38
N PRO A 195 24.30 -6.86 4.56
CA PRO A 195 25.34 -7.11 3.58
C PRO A 195 24.67 -7.46 2.25
N ARG A 196 24.63 -6.48 1.35
CA ARG A 196 24.03 -6.62 0.02
C ARG A 196 24.63 -7.87 -0.61
N LYS A 197 23.76 -8.82 -1.00
CA LYS A 197 24.20 -9.94 -1.84
C LYS A 197 24.91 -9.32 -3.04
N PRO A 198 26.21 -9.56 -3.23
CA PRO A 198 26.96 -8.90 -4.30
C PRO A 198 26.21 -9.14 -5.60
N ALA A 199 26.00 -8.07 -6.36
CA ALA A 199 25.35 -8.19 -7.64
C ALA A 199 26.08 -9.29 -8.44
N PRO A 200 25.35 -10.19 -9.12
CA PRO A 200 25.99 -11.16 -9.98
C PRO A 200 26.94 -10.41 -10.92
N ALA A 201 28.17 -10.89 -11.04
CA ALA A 201 29.22 -10.23 -11.80
C ALA A 201 28.66 -9.84 -13.19
N PRO A 202 28.85 -8.60 -13.64
CA PRO A 202 28.29 -8.15 -14.90
C PRO A 202 28.73 -9.11 -16.00
N ALA A 203 27.77 -9.67 -16.72
CA ALA A 203 28.07 -10.45 -17.92
C ALA A 203 28.93 -9.55 -18.84
N PRO A 204 30.02 -10.08 -19.44
CA PRO A 204 30.95 -9.28 -20.21
C PRO A 204 30.19 -8.51 -21.29
N VAL A 205 30.19 -7.18 -21.16
CA VAL A 205 29.55 -6.26 -22.09
C VAL A 205 30.33 -6.33 -23.40
N ALA A 206 29.91 -7.19 -24.31
CA ALA A 206 30.35 -7.16 -25.69
C ALA A 206 29.81 -5.86 -26.32
N ALA A 207 30.70 -4.86 -26.40
CA ALA A 207 30.62 -3.59 -27.12
C ALA A 207 29.34 -3.35 -27.95
N ARG A 208 28.25 -2.93 -27.29
CA ARG A 208 27.12 -2.24 -27.95
C ARG A 208 27.51 -0.76 -28.14
N THR A 209 28.49 -0.49 -29.00
CA THR A 209 28.93 0.88 -29.30
C THR A 209 28.77 1.25 -30.78
N ALA A 210 27.90 0.57 -31.54
CA ALA A 210 27.77 0.80 -32.98
C ALA A 210 26.34 1.01 -33.52
N ALA A 211 25.28 0.95 -32.71
CA ALA A 211 23.91 0.88 -33.26
C ALA A 211 23.13 2.21 -33.37
N HIS A 212 23.60 3.34 -32.82
CA HIS A 212 22.85 4.61 -32.87
C HIS A 212 23.27 5.60 -33.97
N LYS A 213 24.08 5.18 -34.94
CA LYS A 213 24.48 6.07 -36.06
C LYS A 213 24.26 5.45 -37.43
N ALA A 214 23.05 4.97 -37.71
CA ALA A 214 22.63 4.66 -39.08
C ALA A 214 21.10 4.63 -39.24
N VAL A 215 20.42 5.76 -39.00
CA VAL A 215 19.11 5.99 -39.63
C VAL A 215 19.37 6.38 -41.09
N ARG A 216 19.48 5.39 -41.97
CA ARG A 216 19.44 5.59 -43.43
C ARG A 216 18.33 4.70 -43.99
N LYS A 217 17.35 5.36 -44.62
CA LYS A 217 16.16 4.82 -45.30
C LYS A 217 16.41 3.48 -46.01
N ALA A 218 15.61 2.46 -45.69
CA ALA A 218 15.31 1.31 -46.56
C ALA A 218 13.95 0.67 -46.17
N PRO A 219 13.24 0.04 -47.12
CA PRO A 219 11.79 -0.19 -47.05
C PRO A 219 11.39 -1.42 -46.22
N GLN A 220 10.18 -1.35 -45.66
CA GLN A 220 9.55 -2.38 -44.82
C GLN A 220 9.47 -3.74 -45.53
N ALA A 221 10.21 -4.72 -45.00
CA ALA A 221 9.93 -6.13 -45.21
C ALA A 221 9.22 -6.67 -43.97
N GLN A 222 8.05 -7.28 -44.17
CA GLN A 222 7.29 -7.97 -43.13
C GLN A 222 8.15 -9.11 -42.55
N VAL A 223 8.49 -8.99 -41.26
CA VAL A 223 9.16 -10.05 -40.50
C VAL A 223 8.08 -10.86 -39.78
N ALA A 224 8.01 -12.14 -40.13
CA ALA A 224 7.22 -13.14 -39.40
C ALA A 224 7.72 -13.23 -37.95
N GLN A 225 6.81 -13.04 -36.99
CA GLN A 225 7.10 -13.14 -35.56
C GLN A 225 7.39 -14.60 -35.19
N ALA A 226 8.57 -14.86 -34.65
CA ALA A 226 8.87 -16.10 -33.94
C ALA A 226 8.21 -16.09 -32.54
N PRO A 227 7.86 -17.25 -31.97
CA PRO A 227 7.24 -17.30 -30.64
C PRO A 227 8.26 -16.86 -29.60
N VAL A 228 7.91 -15.85 -28.81
CA VAL A 228 8.69 -15.38 -27.66
C VAL A 228 8.50 -16.40 -26.53
N PRO A 229 9.58 -16.91 -25.89
CA PRO A 229 9.45 -17.79 -24.73
C PRO A 229 8.80 -17.05 -23.57
N ASP A 230 7.85 -17.70 -22.90
CA ASP A 230 7.23 -17.21 -21.66
C ASP A 230 8.33 -16.97 -20.61
N VAL A 231 8.63 -15.69 -20.37
CA VAL A 231 9.48 -15.26 -19.27
C VAL A 231 8.57 -15.22 -18.04
N GLU A 232 8.77 -16.15 -17.10
CA GLU A 232 8.15 -16.13 -15.78
C GLU A 232 8.34 -14.75 -15.14
N GLN A 233 7.24 -13.99 -15.05
CA GLN A 233 7.22 -12.67 -14.44
C GLN A 233 7.44 -12.82 -12.93
N PRO A 234 8.43 -12.12 -12.34
CA PRO A 234 8.61 -12.15 -10.90
C PRO A 234 7.41 -11.48 -10.20
N GLU A 235 6.87 -12.22 -9.23
CA GLU A 235 5.72 -11.90 -8.40
C GLU A 235 5.94 -10.58 -7.63
N TYR A 236 5.00 -9.64 -7.74
CA TYR A 236 5.17 -8.23 -7.37
C TYR A 236 4.77 -7.92 -5.92
N ALA A 237 5.57 -7.14 -5.18
CA ALA A 237 5.27 -6.68 -3.81
C ALA A 237 4.48 -5.34 -3.75
N GLY A 238 3.50 -5.15 -4.63
CA GLY A 238 2.43 -4.15 -4.49
C GLY A 238 1.12 -4.91 -4.48
N ILE A 239 0.10 -4.43 -3.76
CA ILE A 239 -1.21 -5.11 -3.77
C ILE A 239 -1.77 -4.96 -5.18
N GLU A 240 -1.62 -6.01 -5.99
CA GLU A 240 -2.21 -6.07 -7.31
C GLU A 240 -3.72 -5.90 -7.17
N ALA A 241 -4.32 -5.16 -8.09
CA ALA A 241 -5.76 -4.98 -8.08
C ALA A 241 -6.40 -6.37 -8.26
N ASP A 242 -7.00 -6.87 -7.20
CA ASP A 242 -7.64 -8.18 -7.16
C ASP A 242 -9.12 -7.97 -6.83
N ASP A 243 -9.96 -8.21 -7.84
CA ASP A 243 -11.41 -8.06 -7.75
C ASP A 243 -12.01 -8.93 -6.63
N ASN A 244 -11.47 -10.11 -6.37
CA ASN A 244 -11.97 -11.01 -5.33
C ASN A 244 -11.61 -10.48 -3.93
N LEU A 245 -10.38 -10.01 -3.74
CA LEU A 245 -9.95 -9.42 -2.47
C LEU A 245 -10.65 -8.08 -2.21
N PHE A 246 -10.88 -7.29 -3.26
CA PHE A 246 -11.70 -6.10 -3.19
C PHE A 246 -13.14 -6.40 -2.74
N MET A 247 -13.80 -7.37 -3.37
CA MET A 247 -15.16 -7.78 -3.02
C MET A 247 -15.24 -8.37 -1.61
N ALA A 248 -14.22 -9.11 -1.16
CA ALA A 248 -14.12 -9.59 0.22
C ALA A 248 -14.02 -8.42 1.21
N ALA A 249 -13.17 -7.43 0.93
CA ALA A 249 -13.01 -6.25 1.78
C ALA A 249 -14.27 -5.38 1.83
N GLU A 250 -14.94 -5.15 0.71
CA GLU A 250 -16.22 -4.44 0.67
C GLU A 250 -17.33 -5.20 1.40
N ALA A 251 -17.39 -6.53 1.26
CA ALA A 251 -18.32 -7.37 2.01
C ALA A 251 -18.08 -7.31 3.52
N GLN A 252 -16.81 -7.36 3.97
CA GLN A 252 -16.45 -7.22 5.38
C GLN A 252 -16.96 -5.88 5.94
N ARG A 253 -16.75 -4.78 5.20
CA ARG A 253 -17.16 -3.44 5.61
C ARG A 253 -18.68 -3.31 5.69
N MET A 254 -19.41 -3.77 4.68
CA MET A 254 -20.88 -3.74 4.71
C MET A 254 -21.44 -4.59 5.84
N ALA A 255 -20.90 -5.79 6.07
CA ALA A 255 -21.34 -6.64 7.18
C ALA A 255 -21.13 -5.95 8.53
N ALA A 256 -19.96 -5.33 8.75
CA ALA A 256 -19.68 -4.59 9.98
C ALA A 256 -20.64 -3.40 10.18
N MET A 257 -20.87 -2.61 9.12
CA MET A 257 -21.81 -1.47 9.17
C MET A 257 -23.24 -1.93 9.43
N THR A 258 -23.70 -3.02 8.81
CA THR A 258 -25.03 -3.58 9.04
C THR A 258 -25.19 -4.08 10.47
N VAL A 259 -24.21 -4.80 11.03
CA VAL A 259 -24.27 -5.31 12.41
C VAL A 259 -24.31 -4.15 13.40
N ALA A 260 -23.41 -3.17 13.25
CA ALA A 260 -23.37 -2.00 14.12
C ALA A 260 -24.66 -1.17 14.03
N GLY A 261 -25.13 -0.88 12.81
CA GLY A 261 -26.37 -0.11 12.59
C GLY A 261 -27.61 -0.82 13.11
N SER A 262 -27.74 -2.13 12.86
CA SER A 262 -28.84 -2.94 13.38
C SER A 262 -28.85 -3.00 14.90
N LEU A 263 -27.68 -3.08 15.55
CA LEU A 263 -27.58 -3.11 17.00
C LEU A 263 -28.02 -1.77 17.61
N ILE A 264 -27.54 -0.65 17.06
CA ILE A 264 -27.94 0.69 17.52
C ILE A 264 -29.46 0.88 17.38
N LEU A 265 -30.01 0.60 16.19
CA LEU A 265 -31.45 0.74 15.93
C LEU A 265 -32.29 -0.24 16.77
N GLY A 266 -31.79 -1.45 16.99
CA GLY A 266 -32.43 -2.45 17.85
C GLY A 266 -32.49 -2.01 19.31
N VAL A 267 -31.43 -1.37 19.83
CA VAL A 267 -31.42 -0.78 21.17
C VAL A 267 -32.44 0.35 21.27
N LEU A 268 -32.49 1.27 20.29
CA LEU A 268 -33.49 2.35 20.27
C LEU A 268 -34.93 1.80 20.24
N PHE A 269 -35.15 0.73 19.48
CA PHE A 269 -36.42 0.02 19.43
C PHE A 269 -36.78 -0.63 20.77
N ALA A 270 -35.83 -1.30 21.42
CA ALA A 270 -36.02 -1.94 22.73
C ALA A 270 -36.33 -0.92 23.84
N LEU A 271 -35.72 0.27 23.77
CA LEU A 271 -36.00 1.41 24.64
C LEU A 271 -37.35 2.09 24.35
N ARG A 272 -38.13 1.57 23.37
CA ARG A 272 -39.43 2.09 22.96
C ARG A 272 -39.42 3.56 22.54
N ILE A 273 -38.30 4.03 21.98
CA ILE A 273 -38.21 5.38 21.43
C ILE A 273 -39.10 5.42 20.19
N LYS A 274 -40.18 6.20 20.24
CA LYS A 274 -41.11 6.35 19.11
C LYS A 274 -40.50 7.29 18.07
N SER A 275 -39.71 6.72 17.16
CA SER A 275 -39.18 7.43 16.00
C SER A 275 -39.66 6.75 14.71
N PRO A 276 -40.26 7.50 13.76
CA PRO A 276 -40.73 6.93 12.50
C PRO A 276 -39.57 6.45 11.60
N PHE A 277 -38.32 6.80 11.95
CA PHE A 277 -37.13 6.43 11.21
C PHE A 277 -36.53 5.07 11.60
N ILE A 278 -36.94 4.48 12.74
CA ILE A 278 -36.34 3.23 13.23
C ILE A 278 -36.64 2.05 12.29
N MET A 279 -37.91 1.84 11.91
CA MET A 279 -38.29 0.71 11.05
C MET A 279 -37.71 0.82 9.63
N PRO A 280 -37.78 1.97 8.94
CA PRO A 280 -37.08 2.15 7.67
C PRO A 280 -35.55 1.98 7.79
N GLY A 281 -34.96 2.44 8.89
CA GLY A 281 -33.54 2.25 9.16
C GLY A 281 -33.16 0.76 9.30
N LEU A 282 -33.96 -0.02 10.03
CA LEU A 282 -33.74 -1.46 10.18
C LEU A 282 -33.87 -2.17 8.82
N LEU A 283 -34.85 -1.79 8.00
CA LEU A 283 -35.00 -2.32 6.64
C LEU A 283 -33.77 -2.00 5.78
N ALA A 284 -33.27 -0.75 5.82
CA ALA A 284 -32.06 -0.34 5.13
C ALA A 284 -30.84 -1.17 5.56
N MET A 285 -30.69 -1.44 6.87
CA MET A 285 -29.61 -2.29 7.37
C MET A 285 -29.75 -3.73 6.85
N SER A 286 -30.95 -4.30 6.82
CA SER A 286 -31.20 -5.64 6.27
C SER A 286 -30.83 -5.72 4.78
N VAL A 287 -31.18 -4.71 3.97
CA VAL A 287 -30.80 -4.65 2.55
C VAL A 287 -29.28 -4.58 2.39
N LEU A 288 -28.60 -3.75 3.20
CA LEU A 288 -27.13 -3.67 3.19
C LEU A 288 -26.50 -5.02 3.58
N GLY A 289 -27.10 -5.74 4.53
CA GLY A 289 -26.65 -7.08 4.93
C GLY A 289 -26.78 -8.10 3.80
N VAL A 290 -27.89 -8.09 3.08
CA VAL A 290 -28.07 -8.92 1.87
C VAL A 290 -26.99 -8.62 0.85
N MET A 291 -26.69 -7.35 0.60
CA MET A 291 -25.64 -6.95 -0.35
C MET A 291 -24.25 -7.42 0.10
N ALA A 292 -23.94 -7.36 1.40
CA ALA A 292 -22.70 -7.88 1.96
C ALA A 292 -22.53 -9.38 1.68
N VAL A 293 -23.59 -10.18 1.91
CA VAL A 293 -23.60 -11.62 1.67
C VAL A 293 -23.46 -11.95 0.18
N VAL A 294 -24.13 -11.19 -0.69
CA VAL A 294 -24.02 -11.34 -2.15
C VAL A 294 -22.61 -11.04 -2.64
N GLN A 295 -22.00 -9.93 -2.20
CA GLN A 295 -20.62 -9.59 -2.58
C GLN A 295 -19.62 -10.63 -2.06
N PHE A 296 -19.78 -11.09 -0.82
CA PHE A 296 -18.95 -12.16 -0.27
C PHE A 296 -19.08 -13.46 -1.07
N GLY A 297 -20.31 -13.80 -1.48
CA GLY A 297 -20.55 -14.97 -2.33
C GLY A 297 -19.87 -14.87 -3.70
N LYS A 298 -19.76 -13.65 -4.27
CA LYS A 298 -19.01 -13.41 -5.51
C LYS A 298 -17.51 -13.60 -5.32
N ALA A 299 -16.95 -13.08 -4.23
CA ALA A 299 -15.53 -13.24 -3.88
C ALA A 299 -15.13 -14.71 -3.67
N LEU A 300 -16.08 -15.57 -3.28
CA LEU A 300 -15.89 -17.02 -3.12
C LEU A 300 -16.25 -17.84 -4.38
N GLU A 301 -16.57 -17.19 -5.50
CA GLU A 301 -17.05 -17.85 -6.73
C GLU A 301 -18.23 -18.80 -6.50
N SER A 302 -19.08 -18.48 -5.52
CA SER A 302 -20.20 -19.33 -5.12
C SER A 302 -21.30 -19.36 -6.20
N THR A 303 -21.96 -20.51 -6.33
CA THR A 303 -23.10 -20.66 -7.25
C THR A 303 -24.23 -19.68 -6.92
N ARG A 304 -24.89 -19.16 -7.96
CA ARG A 304 -26.00 -18.19 -7.83
C ARG A 304 -27.12 -18.68 -6.91
N PHE A 305 -27.41 -19.98 -6.92
CA PHE A 305 -28.42 -20.58 -6.06
C PHE A 305 -28.06 -20.47 -4.58
N ARG A 306 -26.84 -20.85 -4.20
CA ARG A 306 -26.36 -20.76 -2.80
C ARG A 306 -26.32 -19.30 -2.33
N MET A 307 -25.91 -18.39 -3.20
CA MET A 307 -25.91 -16.95 -2.93
C MET A 307 -27.33 -16.43 -2.65
N LEU A 308 -28.33 -16.83 -3.44
CA LEU A 308 -29.73 -16.46 -3.22
C LEU A 308 -30.28 -17.02 -1.91
N CYS A 309 -29.98 -18.28 -1.56
CA CYS A 309 -30.40 -18.86 -0.29
C CYS A 309 -29.84 -18.08 0.91
N PHE A 310 -28.55 -17.75 0.89
CA PHE A 310 -27.95 -16.96 1.97
C PHE A 310 -28.45 -15.52 2.02
N ALA A 311 -28.73 -14.91 0.86
CA ALA A 311 -29.36 -13.60 0.80
C ALA A 311 -30.75 -13.61 1.49
N LEU A 312 -31.56 -14.64 1.26
CA LEU A 312 -32.86 -14.76 1.93
C LEU A 312 -32.70 -15.01 3.44
N LEU A 313 -31.74 -15.84 3.85
CA LEU A 313 -31.42 -16.06 5.27
C LEU A 313 -30.96 -14.78 5.97
N ALA A 314 -30.27 -13.88 5.26
CA ALA A 314 -29.80 -12.61 5.79
C ALA A 314 -30.94 -11.65 6.19
N LEU A 315 -32.14 -11.84 5.63
CA LEU A 315 -33.33 -11.04 5.97
C LEU A 315 -34.00 -11.49 7.28
N LEU A 316 -33.71 -12.69 7.77
CA LEU A 316 -34.32 -13.22 8.99
C LEU A 316 -33.65 -12.60 10.23
N PRO A 317 -34.39 -11.95 11.14
CA PRO A 317 -33.81 -11.41 12.37
C PRO A 317 -33.11 -12.49 13.19
N GLY A 318 -31.97 -12.15 13.81
CA GLY A 318 -31.15 -13.10 14.58
C GLY A 318 -30.28 -13.99 13.69
N ILE A 319 -30.88 -14.82 12.82
CA ILE A 319 -30.14 -15.68 11.89
C ILE A 319 -29.29 -14.83 10.94
N GLY A 320 -29.86 -13.75 10.39
CA GLY A 320 -29.16 -12.83 9.51
C GLY A 320 -28.00 -12.13 10.20
N THR A 321 -28.14 -11.74 11.47
CA THR A 321 -27.05 -11.14 12.25
C THR A 321 -25.90 -12.13 12.46
N LEU A 322 -26.21 -13.40 12.78
CA LEU A 322 -25.20 -14.45 12.89
C LEU A 322 -24.50 -14.71 11.56
N LEU A 323 -25.27 -14.74 10.46
CA LEU A 323 -24.73 -14.90 9.10
C LEU A 323 -23.80 -13.74 8.73
N LEU A 324 -24.15 -12.50 9.11
CA LEU A 324 -23.31 -11.32 8.88
C LEU A 324 -22.05 -11.30 9.74
N GLY A 325 -22.14 -11.77 10.99
CA GLY A 325 -20.96 -12.01 11.81
C GLY A 325 -20.04 -13.05 11.16
N TRP A 326 -20.62 -14.13 10.64
CA TRP A 326 -19.87 -15.15 9.92
C TRP A 326 -19.23 -14.62 8.62
N THR A 327 -19.94 -13.84 7.80
CA THR A 327 -19.35 -13.23 6.60
C THR A 327 -18.25 -12.24 6.95
N TYR A 328 -18.40 -11.45 8.02
CA TYR A 328 -17.34 -10.55 8.52
C TYR A 328 -16.05 -11.32 8.83
N PHE A 329 -16.13 -12.34 9.70
CA PHE A 329 -14.94 -13.09 10.11
C PHE A 329 -14.33 -13.90 8.97
N ARG A 330 -15.17 -14.45 8.07
CA ARG A 330 -14.66 -15.16 6.90
C ARG A 330 -13.98 -14.24 5.90
N ALA A 331 -14.54 -13.07 5.62
CA ALA A 331 -13.89 -12.07 4.77
C ALA A 331 -12.57 -11.58 5.38
N ALA A 332 -12.54 -11.31 6.69
CA ALA A 332 -11.31 -10.98 7.41
C ALA A 332 -10.24 -12.08 7.28
N GLY A 333 -10.65 -13.35 7.37
CA GLY A 333 -9.76 -14.50 7.17
C GLY A 333 -9.15 -14.55 5.77
N ILE A 334 -9.92 -14.25 4.72
CA ILE A 334 -9.40 -14.16 3.34
C ILE A 334 -8.34 -13.06 3.25
N LEU A 335 -8.63 -11.86 3.76
CA LEU A 335 -7.71 -10.73 3.69
C LEU A 335 -6.44 -10.94 4.51
N ASN A 336 -6.56 -11.59 5.67
CA ASN A 336 -5.41 -11.95 6.50
C ASN A 336 -4.54 -13.02 5.86
N ASN A 337 -5.12 -13.97 5.12
CA ASN A 337 -4.36 -14.99 4.38
C ASN A 337 -3.58 -14.41 3.19
N SER A 338 -4.01 -13.25 2.68
CA SER A 338 -3.33 -12.52 1.60
C SER A 338 -2.38 -11.44 2.11
N ASP A 339 -2.05 -11.43 3.41
CA ASP A 339 -1.20 -10.42 4.07
C ASP A 339 -1.68 -8.96 3.90
N ILE A 340 -2.94 -8.74 3.52
CA ILE A 340 -3.51 -7.40 3.32
C ILE A 340 -3.82 -6.72 4.65
N THR A 341 -4.24 -7.49 5.65
CA THR A 341 -4.60 -7.00 6.98
C THR A 341 -3.86 -7.76 8.06
N SER A 342 -3.28 -7.07 9.03
CA SER A 342 -2.74 -7.69 10.24
C SER A 342 -3.87 -7.98 11.24
N GLY A 343 -4.52 -9.13 11.13
CA GLY A 343 -5.53 -9.62 12.07
C GLY A 343 -7.00 -9.37 11.67
N ASN A 344 -7.92 -9.51 12.63
CA ASN A 344 -9.38 -9.47 12.41
C ASN A 344 -9.96 -8.05 12.27
N GLY A 345 -9.11 -7.05 12.02
CA GLY A 345 -9.51 -5.65 11.87
C GLY A 345 -10.25 -5.41 10.56
N LEU A 346 -11.05 -4.34 10.52
CA LEU A 346 -11.62 -3.83 9.28
C LEU A 346 -10.49 -3.35 8.36
N ALA A 347 -10.50 -3.80 7.10
CA ALA A 347 -9.59 -3.26 6.10
C ALA A 347 -9.72 -1.73 6.00
N GLY A 348 -8.57 -1.05 6.05
CA GLY A 348 -8.50 0.40 5.95
C GLY A 348 -9.07 0.89 4.62
N ALA A 349 -9.76 2.03 4.62
CA ALA A 349 -10.39 2.53 3.40
C ALA A 349 -9.38 2.86 2.28
N SER A 350 -8.12 3.15 2.60
CA SER A 350 -7.04 3.28 1.61
C SER A 350 -6.73 1.95 0.93
N VAL A 351 -6.56 0.88 1.71
CA VAL A 351 -6.26 -0.47 1.23
C VAL A 351 -7.38 -1.00 0.34
N VAL A 352 -8.65 -0.80 0.73
CA VAL A 352 -9.80 -1.21 -0.09
C VAL A 352 -9.85 -0.44 -1.41
N ARG A 353 -9.42 0.83 -1.44
CA ARG A 353 -9.32 1.58 -2.70
C ARG A 353 -8.21 1.06 -3.60
N GLU A 354 -7.06 0.76 -3.01
CA GLU A 354 -5.92 0.20 -3.71
C GLU A 354 -6.28 -1.16 -4.36
N LEU A 355 -6.92 -2.05 -3.59
CA LEU A 355 -7.46 -3.32 -4.08
C LEU A 355 -8.43 -3.17 -5.25
N GLY A 356 -9.30 -2.15 -5.20
CA GLY A 356 -10.28 -1.89 -6.25
C GLY A 356 -9.76 -1.02 -7.40
N GLY A 357 -8.47 -0.68 -7.44
CA GLY A 357 -7.90 0.24 -8.43
C GLY A 357 -8.56 1.63 -8.43
N MET A 358 -9.16 2.04 -7.31
CA MET A 358 -9.90 3.30 -7.21
C MET A 358 -8.96 4.48 -6.92
N PRO A 359 -9.23 5.67 -7.48
CA PRO A 359 -8.42 6.84 -7.19
C PRO A 359 -8.52 7.25 -5.72
N GLU A 360 -7.45 7.82 -5.17
CA GLU A 360 -7.44 8.36 -3.82
C GLU A 360 -8.56 9.40 -3.64
N GLY A 361 -9.28 9.32 -2.53
CA GLY A 361 -10.43 10.18 -2.25
C GLY A 361 -11.76 9.71 -2.87
N ALA A 362 -11.75 8.73 -3.78
CA ALA A 362 -13.00 8.13 -4.25
C ALA A 362 -13.79 7.53 -3.07
N MET A 363 -15.09 7.81 -3.03
CA MET A 363 -15.97 7.19 -2.04
C MET A 363 -16.15 5.72 -2.38
N LEU A 364 -15.94 4.85 -1.38
CA LEU A 364 -16.10 3.41 -1.50
C LEU A 364 -17.54 3.05 -1.91
N PRO A 365 -17.76 2.01 -2.74
CA PRO A 365 -19.10 1.58 -3.14
C PRO A 365 -20.01 1.28 -1.94
N SER A 366 -19.50 0.60 -0.92
CA SER A 366 -20.20 0.29 0.33
C SER A 366 -20.72 1.54 1.04
N VAL A 367 -19.93 2.61 1.06
CA VAL A 367 -20.32 3.90 1.67
C VAL A 367 -21.39 4.59 0.83
N LYS A 368 -21.26 4.58 -0.51
CA LYS A 368 -22.29 5.13 -1.42
C LYS A 368 -23.64 4.42 -1.23
N VAL A 369 -23.62 3.09 -1.17
CA VAL A 369 -24.81 2.26 -0.96
C VAL A 369 -25.44 2.55 0.39
N LEU A 370 -24.64 2.58 1.47
CA LEU A 370 -25.13 2.90 2.81
C LEU A 370 -25.82 4.28 2.83
N LEU A 371 -25.18 5.32 2.29
CA LEU A 371 -25.75 6.67 2.25
C LEU A 371 -27.06 6.70 1.44
N ALA A 372 -27.11 6.05 0.29
CA ALA A 372 -28.32 5.95 -0.51
C ALA A 372 -29.46 5.27 0.27
N LEU A 373 -29.17 4.16 0.96
CA LEU A 373 -30.15 3.45 1.78
C LEU A 373 -30.63 4.28 2.98
N LEU A 374 -29.75 5.04 3.62
CA LEU A 374 -30.12 5.95 4.72
C LEU A 374 -31.00 7.10 4.24
N VAL A 375 -30.73 7.67 3.06
CA VAL A 375 -31.60 8.69 2.45
C VAL A 375 -32.98 8.12 2.15
N LEU A 376 -33.06 6.92 1.57
CA LEU A 376 -34.33 6.23 1.32
C LEU A 376 -35.08 5.93 2.62
N ALA A 377 -34.38 5.49 3.67
CA ALA A 377 -34.97 5.27 4.98
C ALA A 377 -35.52 6.56 5.61
N ALA A 378 -34.81 7.68 5.44
CA ALA A 378 -35.25 8.98 5.93
C ALA A 378 -36.53 9.45 5.20
N ILE A 379 -36.58 9.31 3.86
CA ILE A 379 -37.76 9.62 3.06
C ILE A 379 -38.94 8.75 3.49
N GLY A 380 -38.72 7.44 3.64
CA GLY A 380 -39.75 6.52 4.12
C GLY A 380 -40.26 6.90 5.50
N GLY A 381 -39.36 7.20 6.45
CA GLY A 381 -39.75 7.64 7.80
C GLY A 381 -40.54 8.95 7.79
N ALA A 382 -40.19 9.90 6.92
CA ALA A 382 -40.92 11.16 6.78
C ALA A 382 -42.34 10.95 6.24
N MET A 383 -42.55 10.00 5.32
CA MET A 383 -43.89 9.67 4.80
C MET A 383 -44.82 9.03 5.83
N PHE A 384 -44.26 8.32 6.83
CA PHE A 384 -45.03 7.70 7.92
C PHE A 384 -45.04 8.52 9.21
N ALA A 385 -44.36 9.67 9.23
CA ALA A 385 -44.45 10.58 10.37
C ALA A 385 -45.90 11.09 10.46
N PRO A 386 -46.54 11.03 11.65
CA PRO A 386 -47.89 11.56 11.82
C PRO A 386 -47.88 13.04 11.43
N VAL A 387 -48.63 13.39 10.38
CA VAL A 387 -48.82 14.77 9.93
C VAL A 387 -49.65 15.46 10.99
N GLY A 388 -48.98 16.17 11.91
CA GLY A 388 -49.54 17.18 12.83
C GLY A 388 -50.82 16.80 13.59
N HIS A 389 -50.66 16.49 14.88
CA HIS A 389 -51.66 16.88 15.87
C HIS A 389 -51.45 18.34 16.27
#